data_AF-A0A3D3IDS3-F1
#
_entry.id   AF-A0A3D3IDS3-F1
#
_cell.length_a   1.000
_cell.length_b   1.000
_cell.length_c   1.000
_cell.angle_alpha   90.00
_cell.angle_beta   90.00
_cell.angle_gamma   90.00
#
_symmetry.space_group_name_H-M   'P 1'
#
loop_
_entity.id
_entity.type
_entity.pdbx_description
1 polymer ?
#
loop_
_entity_poly.entity_id
_entity_poly.type
_entity_poly.pdbx_seq_one_letter_code
_entity_poly.pdbx_strand_id
1 'polypeptide(L)'
;MEKTAYLAAWDRYMVIGSEIFLGIGLIIFLFYEIKIAQIKDPKEKYDYVSTHEIRYFWFAFLSVVIAGCIFLNSIATELVASRYVWLIYVRAVSTGILGILAYLFTNSTINVYYPRYLMKRLDRIRNKPRISPQGNKMRKLSEEEEDAHLDDTMIAEEESAVHSVDYDVWIDEKTGHKKIEKYFDYLHTEECADCGYYTLKIDLEEIMKSPTQNEKGLLHKHYKCSFCGHRELKEVVIAELSSNVA
;
A
#
# COMPACT_ATOMS: atom_id res chain seq x y z
N MET A 1 -29.83 43.85 -3.15
CA MET A 1 -28.75 44.05 -2.16
C MET A 1 -28.50 42.79 -1.34
N GLU A 2 -29.53 42.10 -0.85
CA GLU A 2 -29.40 40.81 -0.12
C GLU A 2 -28.79 39.66 -0.96
N LYS A 3 -29.23 39.50 -2.22
CA LYS A 3 -28.80 38.39 -3.09
C LYS A 3 -27.29 38.41 -3.40
N THR A 4 -26.73 39.58 -3.67
CA THR A 4 -25.30 39.76 -3.97
C THR A 4 -24.43 39.56 -2.73
N ALA A 5 -24.90 40.03 -1.57
CA ALA A 5 -24.22 39.80 -0.29
C ALA A 5 -24.21 38.32 0.11
N TYR A 6 -25.32 37.59 -0.10
CA TYR A 6 -25.40 36.15 0.16
C TYR A 6 -24.45 35.34 -0.72
N LEU A 7 -24.42 35.62 -2.04
CA LEU A 7 -23.53 34.91 -2.97
C LEU A 7 -22.06 35.16 -2.63
N ALA A 8 -21.68 36.41 -2.33
CA ALA A 8 -20.32 36.73 -1.90
C ALA A 8 -19.94 36.06 -0.57
N ALA A 9 -20.87 35.97 0.38
CA ALA A 9 -20.63 35.26 1.65
C ALA A 9 -20.44 33.75 1.42
N TRP A 10 -21.25 33.15 0.55
CA TRP A 10 -21.14 31.75 0.16
C TRP A 10 -19.79 31.44 -0.49
N ASP A 11 -19.39 32.21 -1.49
CA ASP A 11 -18.12 32.03 -2.19
C ASP A 11 -16.95 32.14 -1.20
N ARG A 12 -17.01 33.10 -0.27
CA ARG A 12 -16.03 33.21 0.81
C ARG A 12 -15.96 31.94 1.67
N TYR A 13 -17.10 31.38 2.07
CA TYR A 13 -17.11 30.14 2.87
C TYR A 13 -16.57 28.93 2.08
N MET A 14 -16.87 28.84 0.78
CA MET A 14 -16.35 27.76 -0.07
C MET A 14 -14.84 27.87 -0.25
N VAL A 15 -14.31 29.07 -0.47
CA VAL A 15 -12.86 29.30 -0.54
C VAL A 15 -12.18 28.91 0.76
N ILE A 16 -12.68 29.37 1.91
CA ILE A 16 -12.15 28.99 3.24
C ILE A 16 -12.21 27.47 3.43
N GLY A 17 -13.33 26.83 3.05
CA GLY A 17 -13.48 25.38 3.12
C GLY A 17 -12.43 24.65 2.27
N SER A 18 -12.20 25.11 1.05
CA SER A 18 -11.16 24.58 0.16
C SER A 18 -9.77 24.70 0.77
N GLU A 19 -9.43 25.86 1.34
CA GLU A 19 -8.14 26.08 2.01
C GLU A 19 -7.94 25.14 3.22
N ILE A 20 -8.99 24.92 4.01
CA ILE A 20 -8.97 23.99 5.14
C ILE A 20 -8.68 22.56 4.66
N PHE A 21 -9.40 22.07 3.65
CA PHE A 21 -9.18 20.71 3.13
C PHE A 21 -7.80 20.55 2.48
N LEU A 22 -7.29 21.59 1.81
CA LEU A 22 -5.93 21.58 1.28
C LEU A 22 -4.90 21.53 2.41
N GLY A 23 -5.10 22.31 3.48
CA GLY A 23 -4.27 22.28 4.68
C GLY A 23 -4.28 20.91 5.38
N ILE A 24 -5.45 20.29 5.55
CA ILE A 24 -5.59 18.94 6.11
C ILE A 24 -4.80 17.93 5.27
N GLY A 25 -4.94 17.96 3.94
CA GLY A 25 -4.22 17.07 3.03
C GLY A 25 -2.71 17.20 3.17
N LEU A 26 -2.20 18.44 3.21
CA LEU A 26 -0.79 18.73 3.44
C LEU A 26 -0.32 18.24 4.81
N ILE A 27 -1.09 18.47 5.88
CA ILE A 27 -0.73 18.02 7.23
C ILE A 27 -0.63 16.50 7.29
N ILE A 28 -1.59 15.77 6.72
CA ILE A 28 -1.58 14.30 6.68
C ILE A 28 -0.34 13.80 5.92
N PHE A 29 -0.04 14.38 4.75
CA PHE A 29 1.12 14.01 3.95
C PHE A 29 2.44 14.30 4.68
N LEU A 30 2.59 15.51 5.24
CA LEU A 30 3.80 15.89 5.97
C LEU A 30 3.99 15.06 7.24
N PHE A 31 2.92 14.77 7.96
CA PHE A 31 2.97 13.89 9.13
C PHE A 31 3.53 12.52 8.76
N TYR A 32 3.03 11.93 7.67
CA TYR A 32 3.50 10.64 7.17
C TYR A 32 4.99 10.66 6.78
N GLU A 33 5.41 11.66 6.01
CA GLU A 33 6.81 11.77 5.58
C GLU A 33 7.77 12.04 6.76
N ILE A 34 7.35 12.86 7.73
CA ILE A 34 8.12 13.08 8.97
C ILE A 34 8.25 11.78 9.76
N LYS A 35 7.17 11.00 9.89
CA LYS A 35 7.22 9.70 10.58
C LYS A 35 8.20 8.74 9.90
N ILE A 36 8.18 8.66 8.57
CA ILE A 36 9.12 7.83 7.80
C ILE A 36 10.56 8.32 7.92
N ALA A 37 10.78 9.63 7.98
CA ALA A 37 12.12 10.20 8.16
C ALA A 37 12.70 9.87 9.55
N GLN A 38 11.85 9.71 10.57
CA GLN A 38 12.25 9.36 11.93
C GLN A 38 12.67 7.89 12.07
N ILE A 39 12.10 6.98 11.26
CA ILE A 39 12.45 5.56 11.30
C ILE A 39 13.83 5.35 10.66
N LYS A 40 14.80 4.97 11.50
CA LYS A 40 16.20 4.73 11.11
C LYS A 40 16.44 3.31 10.63
N ASP A 41 15.84 2.32 11.30
CA ASP A 41 16.01 0.93 10.92
C ASP A 41 15.27 0.65 9.61
N PRO A 42 15.93 0.13 8.56
CA PRO A 42 15.27 -0.02 7.28
C PRO A 42 14.21 -1.13 7.27
N LYS A 43 14.26 -2.10 8.18
CA LYS A 43 13.24 -3.15 8.29
C LYS A 43 11.97 -2.59 8.94
N GLU A 44 12.09 -1.88 10.06
CA GLU A 44 10.95 -1.15 10.65
C GLU A 44 10.34 -0.16 9.65
N LYS A 45 11.18 0.50 8.84
CA LYS A 45 10.73 1.42 7.79
C LYS A 45 9.95 0.71 6.70
N TYR A 46 10.38 -0.47 6.30
CA TYR A 46 9.70 -1.31 5.32
C TYR A 46 8.30 -1.69 5.80
N ASP A 47 8.18 -2.18 7.04
CA ASP A 47 6.93 -2.65 7.61
C ASP A 47 5.92 -1.51 7.78
N TYR A 48 6.41 -0.34 8.19
CA TYR A 48 5.56 0.84 8.30
C TYR A 48 5.04 1.28 6.93
N VAL A 49 5.91 1.32 5.90
CA VAL A 49 5.55 1.69 4.53
C VAL A 49 4.55 0.71 3.94
N SER A 50 4.80 -0.59 4.04
CA SER A 50 3.94 -1.63 3.43
C SER A 50 2.51 -1.61 3.99
N THR A 51 2.36 -1.29 5.28
CA THR A 51 1.06 -1.33 5.97
C THR A 51 0.31 0.01 5.98
N HIS A 52 1.00 1.15 5.94
CA HIS A 52 0.38 2.46 6.17
C HIS A 52 0.39 3.41 4.95
N GLU A 53 1.30 3.24 3.98
CA GLU A 53 1.49 4.22 2.89
C GLU A 53 0.21 4.51 2.11
N ILE A 54 -0.45 3.46 1.64
CA ILE A 54 -1.68 3.55 0.85
C ILE A 54 -2.75 4.32 1.63
N ARG A 55 -2.91 4.02 2.93
CA ARG A 55 -3.96 4.64 3.75
C ARG A 55 -3.73 6.14 3.95
N TYR A 56 -2.54 6.55 4.35
CA TYR A 56 -2.24 7.98 4.54
C TYR A 56 -2.29 8.75 3.23
N PHE A 57 -1.74 8.17 2.16
CA PHE A 57 -1.74 8.78 0.84
C PHE A 57 -3.17 8.91 0.29
N TRP A 58 -4.05 7.93 0.52
CA TRP A 58 -5.46 8.00 0.16
C TRP A 58 -6.19 9.17 0.83
N PHE A 59 -6.04 9.33 2.15
CA PHE A 59 -6.69 10.44 2.86
C PHE A 59 -6.12 11.80 2.47
N ALA A 60 -4.79 11.91 2.29
CA ALA A 60 -4.17 13.15 1.84
C ALA A 60 -4.65 13.53 0.44
N PHE A 61 -4.65 12.58 -0.50
CA PHE A 61 -5.10 12.81 -1.88
C PHE A 61 -6.59 13.15 -1.94
N LEU A 62 -7.44 12.41 -1.21
CA LEU A 62 -8.87 12.69 -1.16
C LEU A 62 -9.14 14.11 -0.65
N SER A 63 -8.42 14.55 0.39
CA SER A 63 -8.57 15.91 0.93
C SER A 63 -8.24 16.98 -0.10
N VAL A 64 -7.19 16.78 -0.90
CA VAL A 64 -6.81 17.70 -2.00
C VAL A 64 -7.86 17.70 -3.12
N VAL A 65 -8.37 16.52 -3.51
CA VAL A 65 -9.42 16.42 -4.53
C VAL A 65 -10.71 17.11 -4.06
N ILE A 66 -11.11 16.90 -2.80
CA ILE A 66 -12.27 17.57 -2.20
C ILE A 66 -12.08 19.09 -2.19
N ALA A 67 -10.89 19.59 -1.82
CA ALA A 67 -10.57 21.01 -1.89
C ALA A 67 -10.78 21.56 -3.32
N GLY A 68 -10.25 20.86 -4.33
CA GLY A 68 -10.46 21.19 -5.73
C GLY A 68 -11.94 21.23 -6.13
N CYS A 69 -12.74 20.25 -5.70
CA CYS A 69 -14.18 20.21 -5.97
C CYS A 69 -14.93 21.39 -5.33
N ILE A 70 -14.61 21.74 -4.08
CA ILE A 70 -15.21 22.88 -3.37
C ILE A 70 -14.84 24.18 -4.08
N PHE A 71 -13.58 24.35 -4.46
CA PHE A 71 -13.10 25.53 -5.18
C PHE A 71 -13.77 25.69 -6.56
N LEU A 72 -13.87 24.61 -7.33
CA LEU A 72 -14.58 24.61 -8.62
C LEU A 72 -16.06 24.98 -8.45
N ASN A 73 -16.70 24.51 -7.37
CA ASN A 73 -18.08 24.87 -7.07
C ASN A 73 -18.24 26.38 -6.77
N SER A 74 -17.22 27.00 -6.17
CA SER A 74 -17.19 28.45 -5.89
C SER A 74 -17.08 29.30 -7.17
N ILE A 75 -16.32 28.85 -8.18
CA ILE A 75 -16.17 29.58 -9.44
C ILE A 75 -17.44 29.46 -10.30
N ALA A 76 -18.12 28.31 -10.24
CA ALA A 76 -19.35 28.07 -10.98
C ALA A 76 -20.54 28.94 -10.53
N THR A 77 -20.36 29.78 -9.49
CA THR A 77 -21.40 30.65 -8.92
C THR A 77 -22.04 31.59 -9.92
N GLU A 78 -21.26 32.24 -10.78
CA GLU A 78 -21.78 33.22 -11.74
C GLU A 78 -22.60 32.57 -12.86
N LEU A 79 -22.29 31.32 -13.21
CA LEU A 79 -22.98 30.54 -14.25
C LEU A 79 -24.39 30.07 -13.82
N VAL A 80 -24.63 29.90 -12.52
CA VAL A 80 -25.87 29.31 -11.97
C VAL A 80 -26.83 30.39 -11.42
N ALA A 81 -26.41 31.67 -11.41
CA ALA A 81 -27.08 32.75 -10.66
C ALA A 81 -28.46 33.23 -11.17
N SER A 82 -29.00 32.64 -12.24
CA SER A 82 -30.21 33.13 -12.93
C SER A 82 -31.52 32.96 -12.13
N ARG A 83 -31.66 31.92 -11.29
CA ARG A 83 -32.85 31.70 -10.42
C ARG A 83 -32.46 31.23 -9.01
N TYR A 84 -32.87 31.99 -7.98
CA TYR A 84 -32.45 31.81 -6.57
C TYR A 84 -32.84 30.45 -5.96
N VAL A 85 -34.06 29.95 -6.21
CA VAL A 85 -34.51 28.66 -5.68
C VAL A 85 -33.72 27.50 -6.32
N TRP A 86 -33.42 27.61 -7.61
CA TRP A 86 -32.65 26.61 -8.35
C TRP A 86 -31.18 26.54 -7.93
N LEU A 87 -30.59 27.64 -7.45
CA LEU A 87 -29.20 27.69 -6.99
C LEU A 87 -28.89 26.69 -5.86
N ILE A 88 -29.77 26.58 -4.86
CA ILE A 88 -29.54 25.70 -3.69
C ILE A 88 -29.61 24.23 -4.11
N TYR A 89 -30.66 23.86 -4.86
CA TYR A 89 -30.83 22.48 -5.33
C TYR A 89 -29.72 22.06 -6.31
N VAL A 90 -29.37 22.91 -7.28
CA VAL A 90 -28.31 22.63 -8.25
C VAL A 90 -26.96 22.47 -7.54
N ARG A 91 -26.68 23.25 -6.50
CA ARG A 91 -25.44 23.12 -5.72
C ARG A 91 -25.40 21.89 -4.83
N ALA A 92 -26.49 21.57 -4.14
CA ALA A 92 -26.55 20.35 -3.34
C ALA A 92 -26.33 19.11 -4.20
N VAL A 93 -26.95 19.07 -5.39
CA VAL A 93 -26.78 17.97 -6.34
C VAL A 93 -25.37 17.98 -6.94
N SER A 94 -24.84 19.12 -7.39
CA SER A 94 -23.52 19.17 -8.01
C SER A 94 -22.38 18.86 -7.03
N THR A 95 -22.48 19.31 -5.78
CA THR A 95 -21.52 18.94 -4.72
C THR A 95 -21.60 17.45 -4.37
N GLY A 96 -22.81 16.86 -4.32
CA GLY A 96 -22.99 15.43 -4.14
C GLY A 96 -22.35 14.61 -5.27
N ILE A 97 -22.61 14.98 -6.53
CA ILE A 97 -22.03 14.32 -7.70
C ILE A 97 -20.50 14.48 -7.71
N LEU A 98 -19.98 15.69 -7.49
CA LEU A 98 -18.54 15.94 -7.43
C LEU A 98 -17.88 15.16 -6.29
N GLY A 99 -18.53 15.01 -5.14
CA GLY A 99 -18.03 14.20 -4.02
C GLY A 99 -17.93 12.72 -4.37
N ILE A 100 -18.95 12.16 -5.04
CA ILE A 100 -18.92 10.77 -5.53
C ILE A 100 -17.80 10.60 -6.57
N LEU A 101 -17.70 11.51 -7.53
CA LEU A 101 -16.64 11.47 -8.55
C LEU A 101 -15.25 11.60 -7.93
N ALA A 102 -15.07 12.49 -6.95
CA ALA A 102 -13.82 12.66 -6.20
C ALA A 102 -13.41 11.37 -5.48
N TYR A 103 -14.37 10.70 -4.82
CA TYR A 103 -14.12 9.42 -4.15
C TYR A 103 -13.74 8.34 -5.16
N LEU A 104 -14.50 8.16 -6.23
CA LEU A 104 -14.22 7.14 -7.25
C LEU A 104 -12.88 7.38 -7.93
N PHE A 105 -12.57 8.63 -8.27
CA PHE A 105 -11.29 9.03 -8.84
C PHE A 105 -10.14 8.71 -7.89
N THR A 106 -10.22 9.16 -6.63
CA THR A 106 -9.21 8.87 -5.59
C THR A 106 -9.02 7.37 -5.40
N ASN A 107 -10.12 6.62 -5.24
CA ASN A 107 -10.07 5.18 -5.03
C ASN A 107 -9.42 4.46 -6.21
N SER A 108 -9.76 4.84 -7.45
CA SER A 108 -9.17 4.25 -8.65
C SER A 108 -7.68 4.60 -8.76
N THR A 109 -7.30 5.87 -8.64
CA THR A 109 -5.89 6.29 -8.74
C THR A 109 -5.00 5.59 -7.69
N ILE A 110 -5.45 5.56 -6.43
CA ILE A 110 -4.64 5.07 -5.31
C ILE A 110 -4.63 3.55 -5.21
N ASN A 111 -5.76 2.86 -5.42
CA ASN A 111 -5.77 1.40 -5.24
C ASN A 111 -5.39 0.62 -6.50
N VAL A 112 -5.39 1.26 -7.68
CA VAL A 112 -5.08 0.58 -8.95
C VAL A 112 -3.72 0.99 -9.52
N TYR A 113 -3.41 2.30 -9.56
CA TYR A 113 -2.20 2.79 -10.23
C TYR A 113 -1.00 2.97 -9.28
N TYR A 114 -1.26 3.44 -8.07
CA TYR A 114 -0.21 3.71 -7.09
C TYR A 114 0.56 2.48 -6.58
N PRO A 115 -0.02 1.27 -6.42
CA PRO A 115 0.70 0.13 -5.88
C PRO A 115 2.02 -0.12 -6.61
N ARG A 116 2.07 0.00 -7.94
CA ARG A 116 3.30 -0.15 -8.74
C ARG A 116 4.47 0.70 -8.22
N TYR A 117 4.20 1.92 -7.77
CA TYR A 117 5.21 2.81 -7.20
C TYR A 117 5.59 2.41 -5.77
N LEU A 118 4.63 1.93 -4.98
CA LEU A 118 4.88 1.40 -3.64
C LEU A 118 5.82 0.20 -3.69
N MET A 119 5.61 -0.77 -4.58
CA MET A 119 6.52 -1.93 -4.69
C MET A 119 7.94 -1.51 -5.05
N LYS A 120 8.11 -0.57 -5.99
CA LYS A 120 9.44 0.00 -6.30
C LYS A 120 10.07 0.76 -5.13
N ARG A 121 9.26 1.32 -4.23
CA ARG A 121 9.74 1.98 -3.01
C ARG A 121 10.17 0.93 -1.97
N LEU A 122 9.35 -0.09 -1.76
CA LEU A 122 9.62 -1.21 -0.85
C LEU A 122 10.89 -1.95 -1.24
N ASP A 123 11.05 -2.28 -2.52
CA ASP A 123 12.24 -2.95 -3.06
C ASP A 123 13.52 -2.15 -2.77
N ARG A 124 13.49 -0.83 -2.99
CA ARG A 124 14.61 0.06 -2.64
C ARG A 124 14.90 0.11 -1.14
N ILE A 125 13.90 -0.08 -0.28
CA ILE A 125 14.09 -0.12 1.17
C ILE A 125 14.68 -1.47 1.61
N ARG A 126 14.12 -2.59 1.10
CA ARG A 126 14.57 -3.96 1.41
C ARG A 126 16.04 -4.15 1.04
N ASN A 127 16.41 -3.76 -0.19
CA ASN A 127 17.75 -3.93 -0.76
C ASN A 127 18.77 -2.87 -0.33
N LYS A 128 18.41 -1.95 0.58
CA LYS A 128 19.36 -0.95 1.09
C LYS A 128 20.37 -1.62 2.03
N PRO A 129 21.70 -1.45 1.82
CA PRO A 129 22.72 -2.02 2.69
C PRO A 129 22.54 -1.63 4.16
N ARG A 130 22.66 -2.63 5.04
CA ARG A 130 22.59 -2.43 6.50
C ARG A 130 23.95 -2.02 7.05
N ILE A 131 23.92 -1.44 8.26
CA ILE A 131 25.12 -1.03 8.98
C ILE A 131 25.20 -1.88 10.25
N SER A 132 26.32 -2.55 10.47
CA SER A 132 26.55 -3.35 11.68
C SER A 132 26.70 -2.46 12.91
N PRO A 133 26.56 -2.99 14.14
CA PRO A 133 26.81 -2.22 15.36
C PRO A 133 28.21 -1.58 15.40
N GLN A 134 29.18 -2.17 14.69
CA GLN A 134 30.55 -1.66 14.54
C GLN A 134 30.71 -0.61 13.43
N GLY A 135 29.64 -0.27 12.71
CA GLY A 135 29.64 0.75 11.66
C GLY A 135 30.04 0.25 10.26
N ASN A 136 30.22 -1.05 10.07
CA ASN A 136 30.56 -1.61 8.75
C ASN A 136 29.31 -1.79 7.89
N LYS A 137 29.47 -1.70 6.57
CA LYS A 137 28.40 -2.05 5.62
C LYS A 137 28.26 -3.57 5.57
N MET A 138 27.03 -4.04 5.72
CA MET A 138 26.69 -5.46 5.62
C MET A 138 26.36 -5.83 4.18
N ARG A 139 26.70 -7.06 3.79
CA ARG A 139 26.32 -7.68 2.52
C ARG A 139 25.05 -8.52 2.73
N LYS A 140 24.09 -8.41 1.81
CA LYS A 140 22.94 -9.33 1.73
C LYS A 140 23.43 -10.63 1.07
N LEU A 141 23.14 -11.76 1.69
CA LEU A 141 23.45 -13.07 1.13
C LEU A 141 22.48 -13.40 -0.02
N SER A 142 22.88 -14.31 -0.92
CA SER A 142 21.92 -14.91 -1.84
C SER A 142 21.11 -15.99 -1.13
N GLU A 143 19.99 -16.39 -1.73
CA GLU A 143 19.13 -17.47 -1.21
C GLU A 143 19.92 -18.76 -0.96
N GLU A 144 20.87 -19.12 -1.85
CA GLU A 144 21.68 -20.34 -1.64
C GLU A 144 22.71 -20.20 -0.51
N GLU A 145 23.13 -18.97 -0.20
CA GLU A 145 24.10 -18.69 0.86
C GLU A 145 23.41 -18.57 2.23
N GLU A 146 22.13 -18.21 2.27
CA GLU A 146 21.47 -17.85 3.51
C GLU A 146 20.93 -19.04 4.30
N ASP A 147 20.55 -20.13 3.64
CA ASP A 147 20.19 -21.41 4.26
C ASP A 147 21.21 -21.86 5.32
N ALA A 148 22.50 -21.65 5.06
CA ALA A 148 23.58 -22.01 5.98
C ALA A 148 23.56 -21.20 7.29
N HIS A 149 22.80 -20.11 7.35
CA HIS A 149 22.73 -19.18 8.46
C HIS A 149 21.34 -19.10 9.14
N LEU A 150 20.33 -19.70 8.51
CA LEU A 150 18.98 -19.85 9.00
C LEU A 150 18.85 -21.09 9.90
N ASP A 151 17.88 -21.05 10.81
CA ASP A 151 17.54 -22.22 11.62
C ASP A 151 16.62 -23.16 10.82
N ASP A 152 16.64 -24.46 11.10
CA ASP A 152 15.80 -25.48 10.43
C ASP A 152 14.31 -25.08 10.38
N THR A 153 13.82 -24.37 11.40
CA THR A 153 12.43 -23.90 11.45
C THR A 153 12.15 -22.74 10.51
N MET A 154 13.14 -21.88 10.23
CA MET A 154 13.00 -20.74 9.31
C MET A 154 13.01 -21.25 7.87
N ILE A 155 13.96 -22.14 7.54
CA ILE A 155 14.03 -22.81 6.24
C ILE A 155 12.73 -23.56 5.97
N ALA A 156 12.24 -24.33 6.95
CA ALA A 156 10.97 -25.04 6.80
C ALA A 156 9.77 -24.09 6.61
N GLU A 157 9.80 -22.87 7.17
CA GLU A 157 8.74 -21.89 6.97
C GLU A 157 8.75 -21.35 5.54
N GLU A 158 9.92 -21.00 4.99
CA GLU A 158 10.08 -20.57 3.59
C GLU A 158 9.70 -21.69 2.62
N GLU A 159 10.26 -22.88 2.82
CA GLU A 159 10.02 -24.06 1.98
C GLU A 159 8.57 -24.56 2.04
N SER A 160 7.87 -24.34 3.15
CA SER A 160 6.45 -24.69 3.25
C SER A 160 5.63 -23.89 2.23
N ALA A 161 6.13 -22.71 1.82
CA ALA A 161 5.43 -21.71 1.02
C ALA A 161 4.07 -21.26 1.59
N VAL A 162 3.70 -21.73 2.78
CA VAL A 162 2.49 -21.37 3.51
C VAL A 162 2.70 -19.98 4.09
N HIS A 163 1.73 -19.08 3.88
CA HIS A 163 1.83 -17.66 4.24
C HIS A 163 2.94 -16.87 3.55
N SER A 164 3.65 -17.47 2.57
CA SER A 164 4.64 -16.82 1.70
C SER A 164 5.59 -15.90 2.50
N VAL A 165 6.44 -16.50 3.32
CA VAL A 165 7.43 -15.80 4.15
C VAL A 165 8.79 -15.90 3.47
N ASP A 166 9.54 -14.80 3.46
CA ASP A 166 10.96 -14.77 3.08
C ASP A 166 11.80 -14.28 4.26
N TYR A 167 13.03 -14.75 4.38
CA TYR A 167 14.04 -14.25 5.29
C TYR A 167 15.21 -13.69 4.49
N ASP A 168 15.62 -12.45 4.78
CA ASP A 168 16.87 -11.92 4.25
C ASP A 168 17.96 -12.03 5.32
N VAL A 169 19.10 -12.64 4.98
CA VAL A 169 20.28 -12.64 5.86
C VAL A 169 21.30 -11.58 5.44
N TRP A 170 21.66 -10.72 6.39
CA TRP A 170 22.73 -9.74 6.26
C TRP A 170 23.93 -10.14 7.10
N ILE A 171 25.13 -10.11 6.52
CA ILE A 171 26.37 -10.41 7.23
C ILE A 171 27.39 -9.27 7.13
N ASP A 172 28.07 -8.98 8.23
CA ASP A 172 29.29 -8.16 8.23
C ASP A 172 30.50 -9.09 8.09
N GLU A 173 31.12 -9.11 6.92
CA GLU A 173 32.28 -9.97 6.61
C GLU A 173 33.49 -9.72 7.51
N LYS A 174 33.59 -8.55 8.13
CA LYS A 174 34.73 -8.20 9.01
C LYS A 174 34.56 -8.70 10.44
N THR A 175 33.32 -8.71 10.93
CA THR A 175 33.03 -8.98 12.35
C THR A 175 32.28 -10.29 12.56
N GLY A 176 31.72 -10.87 11.49
CA GLY A 176 30.84 -12.03 11.55
C GLY A 176 29.45 -11.72 12.11
N HIS A 177 29.11 -10.43 12.33
CA HIS A 177 27.79 -10.06 12.83
C HIS A 177 26.71 -10.38 11.78
N LYS A 178 25.71 -11.18 12.17
CA LYS A 178 24.56 -11.52 11.33
C LYS A 178 23.30 -10.78 11.77
N LYS A 179 22.47 -10.38 10.81
CA LYS A 179 21.13 -9.82 11.02
C LYS A 179 20.15 -10.50 10.08
N ILE A 180 19.15 -11.18 10.64
CA ILE A 180 18.11 -11.92 9.90
C ILE A 180 16.84 -11.07 9.94
N GLU A 181 16.20 -10.87 8.79
CA GLU A 181 15.00 -10.04 8.67
C GLU A 181 13.88 -10.79 7.94
N LYS A 182 12.72 -10.93 8.58
CA LYS A 182 11.55 -11.64 8.04
C LYS A 182 10.67 -10.73 7.19
N TYR A 183 10.21 -11.16 6.03
CA TYR A 183 9.31 -10.46 5.11
C TYR A 183 8.08 -11.31 4.79
N PHE A 184 6.99 -10.64 4.43
CA PHE A 184 5.69 -11.27 4.18
C PHE A 184 5.21 -10.91 2.77
N ASP A 185 5.12 -11.91 1.90
CA ASP A 185 4.81 -11.70 0.49
C ASP A 185 3.32 -11.51 0.21
N TYR A 186 2.44 -11.96 1.10
CA TYR A 186 1.00 -11.70 0.95
C TYR A 186 0.63 -10.22 1.01
N LEU A 187 1.54 -9.35 1.49
CA LEU A 187 1.38 -7.90 1.46
C LEU A 187 1.71 -7.29 0.10
N HIS A 188 2.38 -8.04 -0.78
CA HIS A 188 2.77 -7.60 -2.11
C HIS A 188 1.65 -7.85 -3.13
N THR A 189 1.59 -6.96 -4.10
CA THR A 189 0.69 -7.08 -5.24
C THR A 189 1.50 -7.32 -6.51
N GLU A 190 1.07 -8.28 -7.30
CA GLU A 190 1.65 -8.65 -8.58
C GLU A 190 0.89 -8.01 -9.76
N GLU A 191 1.54 -8.00 -10.92
CA GLU A 191 0.92 -7.58 -12.18
C GLU A 191 -0.12 -8.62 -12.62
N CYS A 192 -1.35 -8.19 -12.85
CA CYS A 192 -2.43 -9.04 -13.33
C CYS A 192 -2.29 -9.30 -14.83
N ALA A 193 -2.32 -10.57 -15.25
CA ALA A 193 -2.18 -10.95 -16.66
C ALA A 193 -3.30 -10.39 -17.56
N ASP A 194 -4.51 -10.25 -17.02
CA ASP A 194 -5.68 -9.77 -17.79
C ASP A 194 -5.71 -8.25 -17.99
N CYS A 195 -5.37 -7.46 -16.94
CA CYS A 195 -5.54 -6.01 -16.96
C CYS A 195 -4.25 -5.19 -16.89
N GLY A 196 -3.10 -5.82 -16.62
CA GLY A 196 -1.79 -5.17 -16.53
C GLY A 196 -1.57 -4.28 -15.30
N TYR A 197 -2.52 -4.23 -14.37
CA TYR A 197 -2.38 -3.48 -13.12
C TYR A 197 -1.74 -4.32 -12.01
N TYR A 198 -0.98 -3.67 -11.13
CA TYR A 198 -0.36 -4.29 -9.95
C TYR A 198 -1.39 -4.40 -8.82
N THR A 199 -2.38 -5.27 -9.03
CA THR A 199 -3.55 -5.42 -8.15
C THR A 199 -3.91 -6.88 -7.88
N LEU A 200 -3.11 -7.82 -8.40
CA LEU A 200 -3.24 -9.25 -8.16
C LEU A 200 -2.60 -9.58 -6.80
N LYS A 201 -3.35 -10.20 -5.90
CA LYS A 201 -2.88 -10.59 -4.56
C LYS A 201 -3.39 -11.95 -4.17
N ILE A 202 -2.75 -12.58 -3.20
CA ILE A 202 -3.22 -13.84 -2.59
C ILE A 202 -4.57 -13.57 -1.90
N ASP A 203 -5.61 -14.28 -2.32
CA ASP A 203 -6.98 -14.23 -1.75
C ASP A 203 -7.17 -15.37 -0.75
N LEU A 204 -6.67 -16.57 -1.09
CA LEU A 204 -6.79 -17.78 -0.29
C LEU A 204 -5.64 -18.74 -0.57
N GLU A 205 -5.19 -19.44 0.47
CA GLU A 205 -4.25 -20.56 0.35
C GLU A 205 -4.96 -21.84 0.81
N GLU A 206 -5.03 -22.85 -0.05
CA GLU A 206 -5.68 -24.14 0.24
C GLU A 206 -4.66 -25.28 0.16
N ILE A 207 -4.49 -26.03 1.24
CA ILE A 207 -3.65 -27.24 1.24
C ILE A 207 -4.46 -28.39 0.65
N MET A 208 -4.13 -28.80 -0.58
CA MET A 208 -4.80 -29.90 -1.28
C MET A 208 -4.30 -31.26 -0.81
N LYS A 209 -2.99 -31.36 -0.57
CA LYS A 209 -2.35 -32.54 -0.04
C LYS A 209 -1.45 -32.12 1.11
N SER A 210 -1.75 -32.59 2.32
CA SER A 210 -0.89 -32.33 3.47
C SER A 210 0.45 -33.03 3.27
N PRO A 211 1.58 -32.36 3.56
CA PRO A 211 2.89 -32.99 3.51
C PRO A 211 2.98 -34.08 4.58
N THR A 212 3.70 -35.15 4.26
CA THR A 212 4.09 -36.20 5.22
C THR A 212 5.61 -36.22 5.35
N GLN A 213 6.16 -37.04 6.25
CA GLN A 213 7.62 -37.17 6.40
C GLN A 213 8.34 -37.71 5.16
N ASN A 214 7.62 -38.36 4.24
CA ASN A 214 8.19 -39.01 3.05
C ASN A 214 7.53 -38.56 1.74
N GLU A 215 6.52 -37.68 1.80
CA GLU A 215 5.81 -37.20 0.63
C GLU A 215 5.54 -35.71 0.72
N LYS A 216 5.94 -35.00 -0.34
CA LYS A 216 5.65 -33.58 -0.51
C LYS A 216 4.15 -33.30 -0.48
N GLY A 217 3.82 -32.13 0.07
CA GLY A 217 2.47 -31.59 0.04
C GLY A 217 2.20 -30.79 -1.23
N LEU A 218 0.93 -30.42 -1.44
CA LEU A 218 0.49 -29.57 -2.54
C LEU A 218 -0.35 -28.43 -1.99
N LEU A 219 0.09 -27.19 -2.26
CA LEU A 219 -0.57 -25.95 -1.89
C LEU A 219 -1.14 -25.28 -3.14
N HIS A 220 -2.39 -24.87 -3.06
CA HIS A 220 -3.07 -24.07 -4.06
C HIS A 220 -3.13 -22.62 -3.57
N LYS A 221 -2.41 -21.72 -4.24
CA LYS A 221 -2.50 -20.27 -3.98
C LYS A 221 -3.49 -19.66 -4.96
N HIS A 222 -4.64 -19.23 -4.44
CA HIS A 222 -5.65 -18.52 -5.20
C HIS A 222 -5.34 -17.03 -5.18
N TYR A 223 -4.99 -16.50 -6.34
CA TYR A 223 -4.80 -15.08 -6.55
C TYR A 223 -6.08 -14.44 -7.06
N LYS A 224 -6.33 -13.20 -6.67
CA LYS A 224 -7.47 -12.42 -7.14
C LYS A 224 -7.07 -10.97 -7.39
N CYS A 225 -7.38 -10.49 -8.57
CA CYS A 225 -7.21 -9.10 -8.93
C CYS A 225 -8.30 -8.24 -8.28
N SER A 226 -7.90 -7.27 -7.46
CA SER A 226 -8.84 -6.36 -6.79
C SER A 226 -9.53 -5.38 -7.73
N PHE A 227 -9.02 -5.20 -8.96
CA PHE A 227 -9.59 -4.30 -9.96
C PHE A 227 -10.56 -5.01 -10.93
N CYS A 228 -10.09 -5.97 -11.73
CA CYS A 228 -10.91 -6.65 -12.74
C CYS A 228 -11.59 -7.93 -12.23
N GLY A 229 -11.21 -8.44 -11.05
CA GLY A 229 -11.76 -9.68 -10.50
C GLY A 229 -11.20 -10.97 -11.11
N HIS A 230 -10.19 -10.88 -11.99
CA HIS A 230 -9.47 -12.03 -12.52
C HIS A 230 -8.93 -12.91 -11.40
N ARG A 231 -8.96 -14.23 -11.59
CA ARG A 231 -8.50 -15.22 -10.62
C ARG A 231 -7.50 -16.14 -11.26
N GLU A 232 -6.37 -16.33 -10.58
CA GLU A 232 -5.31 -17.24 -11.00
C GLU A 232 -5.10 -18.27 -9.91
N LEU A 233 -4.85 -19.51 -10.30
CA LEU A 233 -4.41 -20.56 -9.39
C LEU A 233 -2.95 -20.83 -9.67
N LYS A 234 -2.11 -20.72 -8.65
CA LYS A 234 -0.72 -21.19 -8.70
C LYS A 234 -0.57 -22.39 -7.79
N GLU A 235 -0.14 -23.50 -8.37
CA GLU A 235 0.22 -24.70 -7.62
C GLU A 235 1.64 -24.56 -7.10
N VAL A 236 1.82 -24.73 -5.79
CA VAL A 236 3.11 -24.68 -5.13
C VAL A 236 3.30 -26.00 -4.39
N VAL A 237 4.47 -26.62 -4.60
CA VAL A 237 4.82 -27.86 -3.92
C VAL A 237 5.34 -27.52 -2.52
N ILE A 238 4.75 -28.11 -1.49
CA ILE A 238 5.16 -27.94 -0.09
C ILE A 238 6.24 -28.97 0.21
N ALA A 239 7.31 -28.58 0.89
CA ALA A 239 8.32 -29.51 1.38
C ALA A 239 7.75 -30.57 2.35
N GLU A 240 8.50 -31.67 2.50
CA GLU A 240 8.17 -32.76 3.43
C GLU A 240 8.25 -32.29 4.88
N LEU A 241 7.49 -32.93 5.78
CA LEU A 241 7.55 -32.58 7.20
C LEU A 241 8.91 -32.97 7.77
N SER A 242 9.55 -32.05 8.50
CA SER A 242 10.80 -32.34 9.19
C SER A 242 10.61 -33.45 10.23
N SER A 243 11.63 -34.30 10.38
CA SER A 243 11.62 -35.47 11.28
C SER A 243 11.49 -35.12 12.77
N ASN A 244 11.56 -33.83 13.11
CA ASN A 244 11.47 -33.30 14.47
C ASN A 244 10.05 -32.94 14.91
N VAL A 245 9.04 -33.11 14.04
CA VAL A 245 7.62 -32.94 14.40
C VAL A 245 7.06 -34.29 14.83
N ALA A 246 7.09 -34.55 16.14
CA ALA A 246 6.41 -35.67 16.81
C ALA A 246 5.41 -35.15 17.84
#